data_AF-A0A7W1ELE5-F1
#
_entry.id   AF-A0A7W1ELE5-F1
#
_cell.length_a   1.000
_cell.length_b   1.000
_cell.length_c   1.000
_cell.angle_alpha   90.00
_cell.angle_beta   90.00
_cell.angle_gamma   90.00
#
_symmetry.space_group_name_H-M   'P 1'
#
loop_
_entity.id
_entity.type
_entity.pdbx_description
1 polymer ?
#
loop_
_entity_poly.entity_id
_entity_poly.type
_entity_poly.pdbx_seq_one_letter_code
_entity_poly.pdbx_strand_id
1 'polypeptide(L)' 'DTLRGWTLSDRELALEGEHPELGPVTLRQLLATWVAHDLGHVAQTARVMAKQYRAAVGPWRAYLPVLER' A
#
# COMPACT_ATOMS: atom_id res chain seq x y z
N ASP A 1 -14.21 -5.19 14.93
CA ASP A 1 -14.81 -6.49 15.33
C ASP A 1 -14.50 -7.67 14.42
N THR A 2 -14.11 -7.48 13.15
CA THR A 2 -13.88 -8.61 12.22
C THR A 2 -12.47 -9.21 12.30
N LEU A 3 -11.48 -8.62 11.64
CA LEU A 3 -10.16 -9.27 11.46
C LEU A 3 -9.44 -9.59 12.79
N ARG A 4 -9.47 -8.68 13.76
CA ARG A 4 -8.91 -8.91 15.10
C ARG A 4 -9.67 -9.97 15.90
N GLY A 5 -10.97 -10.15 15.63
CA GLY A 5 -11.80 -11.16 16.28
C GLY A 5 -11.55 -12.58 15.78
N TRP A 6 -10.90 -12.74 14.63
CA TRP A 6 -10.53 -14.06 14.09
C TRP A 6 -9.40 -14.74 14.86
N THR A 7 -8.68 -13.99 15.71
CA THR A 7 -7.66 -14.52 16.63
C THR A 7 -6.62 -15.40 15.91
N LEU A 8 -6.21 -14.96 14.71
CA LEU A 8 -5.29 -15.70 13.84
C LEU A 8 -3.92 -15.89 14.51
N SER A 9 -3.48 -17.13 14.63
CA SER A 9 -2.13 -17.51 15.04
C SER A 9 -1.21 -17.61 13.82
N ASP A 10 0.08 -17.84 14.08
CA ASP A 10 1.07 -18.07 13.02
C ASP A 10 0.72 -19.28 12.13
N ARG A 11 0.01 -20.27 12.69
CA ARG A 11 -0.45 -21.44 11.93
C ARG A 11 -1.49 -21.04 10.88
N GLU A 12 -2.51 -20.25 11.24
CA GLU A 12 -3.49 -19.79 10.25
C GLU A 12 -2.84 -18.84 9.22
N LEU A 13 -1.93 -17.97 9.67
CA LEU A 13 -1.23 -17.03 8.79
C LEU A 13 -0.32 -17.73 7.76
N ALA A 14 0.14 -18.95 8.05
CA ALA A 14 0.95 -19.76 7.15
C ALA A 14 0.13 -20.60 6.17
N LEU A 15 -1.21 -20.65 6.29
CA LEU A 15 -2.05 -21.39 5.35
C LEU A 15 -1.90 -20.81 3.93
N GLU A 16 -1.72 -21.70 2.97
CA GLU A 16 -1.58 -21.38 1.56
C GLU A 16 -2.94 -21.41 0.85
N GLY A 17 -3.09 -20.55 -0.15
CA GLY A 17 -4.12 -20.59 -1.17
C GLY A 17 -3.50 -20.37 -2.54
N GLU A 18 -4.24 -20.67 -3.61
CA GLU A 18 -3.74 -20.58 -4.99
C GLU A 18 -4.21 -19.25 -5.62
N HIS A 19 -3.27 -18.36 -5.94
CA HIS A 19 -3.55 -17.18 -6.75
C HIS A 19 -3.46 -17.54 -8.24
N PRO A 20 -4.43 -17.16 -9.09
CA PRO A 20 -4.50 -17.60 -10.49
C PRO A 20 -3.23 -17.38 -11.33
N GLU A 21 -2.49 -16.31 -11.04
CA GLU A 21 -1.26 -15.95 -11.76
C GLU A 21 0.02 -16.11 -10.94
N LEU A 22 -0.07 -16.05 -9.61
CA LEU A 22 1.12 -16.01 -8.73
C LEU A 22 1.44 -17.40 -8.14
N GLY A 23 0.52 -18.35 -8.30
CA GLY A 23 0.62 -19.66 -7.69
C GLY A 23 0.36 -19.61 -6.17
N PRO A 24 1.02 -20.48 -5.38
CA PRO A 24 0.81 -20.57 -3.95
C PRO A 24 1.20 -19.29 -3.20
N VAL A 25 0.28 -18.76 -2.40
CA VAL A 25 0.50 -17.61 -1.52
C VAL A 25 -0.12 -17.85 -0.15
N THR A 26 0.48 -17.30 0.90
CA THR A 26 0.01 -17.45 2.28
C THR A 26 -1.01 -16.38 2.66
N LEU A 27 -1.86 -16.68 3.64
CA LEU A 27 -2.77 -15.69 4.25
C LEU A 27 -2.00 -14.46 4.77
N ARG A 28 -0.80 -14.65 5.34
CA ARG A 28 0.07 -13.54 5.76
C ARG A 28 0.42 -12.60 4.61
N GLN A 29 0.80 -13.15 3.47
CA GLN A 29 1.14 -12.36 2.28
C GLN A 29 -0.08 -11.61 1.74
N LEU A 30 -1.26 -12.24 1.73
CA LEU A 30 -2.49 -11.59 1.29
C LEU A 30 -2.85 -10.39 2.19
N LEU A 31 -2.82 -10.57 3.51
CA LEU A 31 -3.11 -9.48 4.45
C LEU A 31 -2.06 -8.36 4.40
N ALA A 32 -0.78 -8.70 4.27
CA ALA A 32 0.29 -7.70 4.10
C ALA A 32 0.12 -6.91 2.79
N THR A 33 -0.28 -7.59 1.71
CA THR A 33 -0.60 -6.95 0.42
C THR A 33 -1.75 -5.97 0.57
N TRP A 34 -2.79 -6.32 1.34
CA TRP A 34 -3.90 -5.39 1.59
C TRP A 34 -3.45 -4.13 2.34
N VAL A 35 -2.59 -4.26 3.36
CA VAL A 35 -2.02 -3.08 4.05
C VAL A 35 -1.19 -2.23 3.07
N ALA A 36 -0.33 -2.86 2.28
CA ALA A 36 0.49 -2.15 1.30
C ALA A 36 -0.34 -1.47 0.21
N HIS A 37 -1.44 -2.09 -0.22
CA HIS A 37 -2.41 -1.54 -1.17
C HIS A 37 -3.03 -0.24 -0.65
N ASP A 38 -3.53 -0.24 0.59
CA ASP A 38 -4.14 0.95 1.19
C ASP A 38 -3.12 2.08 1.37
N LEU A 39 -1.89 1.76 1.80
CA LEU A 39 -0.79 2.72 1.85
C LEU A 39 -0.43 3.27 0.47
N GLY A 40 -0.51 2.43 -0.57
CA GLY A 40 -0.34 2.83 -1.97
C GLY A 40 -1.35 3.88 -2.38
N HIS A 41 -2.63 3.71 -2.00
CA HIS A 41 -3.68 4.71 -2.23
C HIS A 41 -3.46 6.00 -1.46
N VAL A 42 -3.06 5.95 -0.18
CA VAL A 42 -2.71 7.16 0.59
C VAL A 42 -1.57 7.92 -0.11
N ALA A 43 -0.53 7.21 -0.54
CA ALA A 43 0.59 7.81 -1.27
C ALA A 43 0.17 8.38 -2.63
N GLN A 44 -0.79 7.76 -3.33
CA GLN A 44 -1.35 8.28 -4.57
C GLN A 44 -2.10 9.60 -4.33
N THR A 45 -2.99 9.64 -3.34
CA THR A 45 -3.74 10.86 -2.96
C THR A 45 -2.80 11.98 -2.57
N ALA A 46 -1.83 11.71 -1.69
CA ALA A 46 -0.86 12.70 -1.25
C ALA A 46 -0.05 13.28 -2.43
N ARG A 47 0.38 12.44 -3.38
CA ARG A 47 1.06 12.90 -4.61
C ARG A 47 0.18 13.79 -5.48
N VAL A 48 -1.08 13.41 -5.70
CA VAL A 48 -2.02 14.20 -6.50
C VAL A 48 -2.25 15.57 -5.86
N MET A 49 -2.41 15.63 -4.55
CA MET A 49 -2.54 16.88 -3.81
C MET A 49 -1.26 17.72 -3.88
N ALA A 50 -0.09 17.12 -3.69
CA ALA A 50 1.20 17.83 -3.75
C ALA A 50 1.42 18.47 -5.12
N LYS A 51 1.07 17.77 -6.21
CA LYS A 51 1.22 18.26 -7.60
C LYS A 51 0.45 19.56 -7.87
N GLN A 52 -0.62 19.86 -7.12
CA GLN A 52 -1.35 21.14 -7.25
C GLN A 52 -0.48 22.35 -6.90
N TYR A 53 0.57 22.16 -6.10
CA TYR A 53 1.47 23.23 -5.68
C TYR A 53 2.68 23.41 -6.61
N ARG A 54 2.79 22.65 -7.72
CA ARG A 54 3.97 22.63 -8.59
C ARG A 54 4.43 24.03 -9.04
N ALA A 55 3.50 24.91 -9.38
CA ALA A 55 3.83 26.29 -9.75
C ALA A 55 4.10 27.18 -8.52
N ALA A 56 3.32 26.98 -7.45
CA ALA A 56 3.39 27.80 -6.24
C ALA A 56 4.71 27.65 -5.47
N VAL A 57 5.35 26.47 -5.52
CA VAL A 57 6.62 26.21 -4.83
C VAL A 57 7.85 26.84 -5.50
N GLY A 58 7.71 27.41 -6.69
CA GLY A 58 8.82 28.08 -7.39
C GLY A 58 10.09 27.21 -7.53
N PRO A 59 11.29 27.76 -7.29
CA PRO A 59 12.56 27.07 -7.53
C PRO A 59 12.81 25.87 -6.59
N TRP A 60 12.13 25.80 -5.43
CA TRP A 60 12.27 24.67 -4.51
C TRP A 60 11.77 23.35 -5.11
N ARG A 61 11.02 23.40 -6.22
CA ARG A 61 10.61 22.22 -7.00
C ARG A 61 11.77 21.27 -7.30
N ALA A 62 12.98 21.79 -7.54
CA ALA A 62 14.17 20.98 -7.80
C ALA A 62 14.52 19.99 -6.67
N TYR A 63 14.05 20.25 -5.44
CA TYR A 63 14.30 19.43 -4.25
C TYR A 63 13.07 18.63 -3.80
N LEU A 64 11.98 18.65 -4.57
CA LEU A 64 10.72 18.00 -4.21
C LEU A 64 10.32 16.94 -5.25
N PRO A 65 10.95 15.74 -5.23
CA PRO A 65 10.67 14.67 -6.22
C PRO A 65 9.19 14.24 -6.28
N VAL A 66 8.44 14.42 -5.19
CA VAL A 66 7.01 14.13 -5.12
C VAL A 66 6.17 14.90 -6.16
N LEU A 67 6.69 16.03 -6.66
CA LEU A 67 6.02 16.84 -7.68
C LEU A 67 6.25 16.33 -9.11
N GLU A 68 7.25 15.48 -9.34
CA GLU A 68 7.64 15.00 -10.68
C GLU A 68 7.30 13.53 -10.96
N ARG A 69 7.11 12.73 -9.90
CA ARG A 69 6.77 11.30 -10.01
C ARG A 69 5.29 11.05 -10.20
#